data_AF-A0A7W5CZV5-F1
#
_entry.id   AF-A0A7W5CZV5-F1
#
_cell.length_a   1.000
_cell.length_b   1.000
_cell.length_c   1.000
_cell.angle_alpha   90.00
_cell.angle_beta   90.00
_cell.angle_gamma   90.00
#
_symmetry.space_group_name_H-M   'P 1'
#
loop_
_entity.id
_entity.type
_entity.pdbx_description
1 polymer ?
#
loop_
_entity_poly.entity_id
_entity_poly.type
_entity_poly.pdbx_seq_one_letter_code
_entity_poly.pdbx_strand_id
1 'polypeptide(L)'
;MVRQCWKKIGSAWYFFDEFGWMLHGGWQYVGIKFSSYEGFSYFEESGALVTNRWVHYRISDELWMYLEESGLPAYGWKKLSGNWYYFCTPEMREESDRQPKGTALVGWWKLDGSWYYFGSSCAMATGWQKIDGTWYYLKGSGAMATGWQKVGGSWYYLKNSGAMATGWQKVGGKWYYLKGSGAMATGWQKIGGSWYYMNGSGVMQANKWVGNYYVTSSGAMATNTWIGKYHVNENGLWDKTR
;
A
#
# COMPACT_ATOMS: atom_id res chain seq x y z
N MET A 1 -13.89 11.09 52.94
CA MET A 1 -13.39 10.44 51.70
C MET A 1 -12.99 11.53 50.74
N VAL A 2 -11.72 11.52 50.32
CA VAL A 2 -11.27 12.37 49.22
C VAL A 2 -11.86 11.75 47.95
N ARG A 3 -12.58 12.55 47.14
CA ARG A 3 -13.04 12.05 45.83
C ARG A 3 -11.80 11.86 44.95
N GLN A 4 -11.74 10.74 44.23
CA GLN A 4 -10.74 10.57 43.17
C GLN A 4 -10.70 11.82 42.30
N CYS A 5 -9.51 12.35 42.01
CA CYS A 5 -9.43 13.60 41.29
C CYS A 5 -8.20 13.77 40.41
N TRP A 6 -8.42 14.51 39.33
CA TRP A 6 -7.37 15.04 38.47
C TRP A 6 -6.82 16.33 39.08
N LYS A 7 -5.50 16.44 39.14
CA LYS A 7 -4.81 17.65 39.58
C LYS A 7 -3.77 18.08 38.55
N LYS A 8 -3.79 19.35 38.18
CA LYS A 8 -2.73 19.96 37.36
C LYS A 8 -1.65 20.49 38.29
N ILE A 9 -0.41 20.09 38.06
CA ILE A 9 0.76 20.57 38.80
C ILE A 9 1.80 21.00 37.76
N GLY A 10 2.10 22.30 37.72
CA GLY A 10 2.88 22.86 36.61
C GLY A 10 2.17 22.68 35.26
N SER A 11 2.88 22.13 34.28
CA SER A 11 2.35 21.82 32.95
C SER A 11 1.67 20.44 32.86
N ALA A 12 1.89 19.56 33.83
CA ALA A 12 1.46 18.16 33.78
C ALA A 12 0.17 17.91 34.59
N TRP A 13 -0.50 16.82 34.25
CA TRP A 13 -1.69 16.33 34.95
C TRP A 13 -1.38 15.03 35.67
N TYR A 14 -1.97 14.88 36.85
CA TYR A 14 -1.79 13.75 37.76
C TYR A 14 -3.16 13.27 38.23
N PHE A 15 -3.27 11.99 38.55
CA PHE A 15 -4.49 11.40 39.11
C PHE A 15 -4.22 10.87 40.51
N PHE A 16 -5.11 11.18 41.45
CA PHE A 16 -5.06 10.70 42.82
C PHE A 16 -6.29 9.86 43.12
N ASP A 17 -6.07 8.68 43.70
CA ASP A 17 -7.14 7.76 44.08
C ASP A 17 -7.94 8.25 45.30
N GLU A 18 -8.88 7.43 45.78
CA GLU A 18 -9.75 7.77 46.90
C GLU A 18 -9.02 7.90 48.25
N PHE A 19 -7.82 7.34 48.35
CA PHE A 19 -6.94 7.43 49.51
C PHE A 19 -5.93 8.59 49.39
N GLY A 20 -5.91 9.27 48.24
CA GLY A 20 -4.98 10.34 47.94
C GLY A 20 -3.60 9.88 47.47
N TRP A 21 -3.46 8.61 47.08
CA TRP A 21 -2.23 8.12 46.44
C TRP A 21 -2.21 8.54 44.98
N MET A 22 -1.04 9.00 44.52
CA MET A 22 -0.82 9.36 43.13
C MET A 22 -0.64 8.08 42.31
N LEU A 23 -1.42 7.93 41.24
CA LEU A 23 -1.16 6.87 40.27
C LEU A 23 0.02 7.25 39.37
N HIS A 24 0.83 6.26 39.02
CA HIS A 24 2.02 6.42 38.19
C HIS A 24 2.34 5.11 37.47
N GLY A 25 3.21 5.19 36.46
CA GLY A 25 3.77 4.03 35.78
C GLY A 25 2.75 3.28 34.91
N GLY A 26 2.86 3.45 33.59
CA GLY A 26 2.14 2.64 32.61
C GLY A 26 0.63 2.91 32.56
N TRP A 27 -0.11 1.92 32.08
CA TRP A 27 -1.56 1.98 31.93
C TRP A 27 -2.28 1.82 33.26
N GLN A 28 -3.15 2.79 33.59
CA GLN A 28 -3.97 2.80 34.79
C GLN A 28 -5.44 3.04 34.42
N TYR A 29 -6.37 2.35 35.07
CA TYR A 29 -7.80 2.55 34.86
C TYR A 29 -8.32 3.66 35.78
N VAL A 30 -8.79 4.76 35.19
CA VAL A 30 -9.14 5.99 35.92
C VAL A 30 -10.37 6.66 35.30
N GLY A 31 -11.02 7.56 36.05
CA GLY A 31 -11.97 8.50 35.46
C GLY A 31 -11.30 9.31 34.36
N ILE A 32 -11.83 9.29 33.14
CA ILE A 32 -11.27 10.04 32.02
C ILE A 32 -11.38 11.53 32.34
N LYS A 33 -10.28 12.23 32.14
CA LYS A 33 -10.20 13.67 32.40
C LYS A 33 -11.30 14.42 31.63
N PHE A 34 -12.06 15.23 32.35
CA PHE A 34 -13.21 16.00 31.84
C PHE A 34 -14.37 15.17 31.27
N SER A 35 -14.49 13.92 31.70
CA SER A 35 -15.53 12.99 31.26
C SER A 35 -16.20 12.33 32.47
N SER A 36 -17.45 11.91 32.30
CA SER A 36 -18.15 11.04 33.26
C SER A 36 -17.81 9.56 33.07
N TYR A 37 -17.03 9.21 32.04
CA TYR A 37 -16.63 7.85 31.73
C TYR A 37 -15.29 7.50 32.37
N GLU A 38 -15.10 6.23 32.69
CA GLU A 38 -13.81 5.66 33.12
C GLU A 38 -13.12 4.97 31.94
N GLY A 39 -11.80 4.93 31.96
CA GLY A 39 -10.99 4.32 30.92
C GLY A 39 -9.51 4.26 31.27
N PHE A 40 -8.72 3.66 30.39
CA PHE A 40 -7.28 3.55 30.59
C PHE A 40 -6.56 4.85 30.18
N SER A 41 -5.71 5.36 31.08
CA SER A 41 -4.76 6.46 30.83
C SER A 41 -3.34 5.97 31.08
N TYR A 42 -2.36 6.53 30.39
CA TYR A 42 -0.95 6.15 30.55
C TYR A 42 -0.19 7.22 31.34
N PHE A 43 0.53 6.79 32.36
CA PHE A 43 1.32 7.66 33.23
C PHE A 43 2.81 7.32 33.16
N GLU A 44 3.65 8.34 33.27
CA GLU A 44 5.09 8.13 33.52
C GLU A 44 5.32 7.61 34.94
N GLU A 45 6.53 7.11 35.22
CA GLU A 45 6.93 6.72 36.60
C GLU A 45 6.83 7.89 37.59
N SER A 46 6.92 9.12 37.09
CA SER A 46 6.72 10.35 37.88
C SER A 46 5.26 10.62 38.25
N GLY A 47 4.29 9.87 37.69
CA GLY A 47 2.85 10.11 37.82
C GLY A 47 2.29 11.11 36.82
N ALA A 48 3.11 11.71 35.95
CA ALA A 48 2.63 12.63 34.94
C ALA A 48 1.85 11.88 33.84
N LEU A 49 0.67 12.38 33.48
CA LEU A 49 -0.12 11.89 32.34
C LEU A 49 0.64 12.10 31.03
N VAL A 50 0.78 11.03 30.25
CA VAL A 50 1.38 11.09 28.92
C VAL A 50 0.37 11.62 27.90
N THR A 51 0.80 12.60 27.10
CA THR A 51 -0.01 13.22 26.04
C THR A 51 0.86 13.53 24.82
N ASN A 52 0.24 13.64 23.65
CA ASN A 52 0.88 13.92 22.34
C ASN A 52 2.09 13.01 22.02
N ARG A 53 2.02 11.74 22.42
CA ARG A 53 3.16 10.83 22.41
C ARG A 53 2.78 9.41 22.03
N TRP A 54 3.75 8.72 21.44
CA TRP A 54 3.71 7.29 21.20
C TRP A 54 3.97 6.52 22.50
N VAL A 55 3.18 5.48 22.73
CA VAL A 55 3.33 4.53 23.85
C VAL A 55 3.08 3.11 23.34
N HIS A 56 3.66 2.11 24.01
CA HIS A 56 3.30 0.71 23.77
C HIS A 56 1.91 0.40 24.34
N TYR A 57 1.10 -0.38 23.60
CA TYR A 57 -0.17 -0.87 24.12
C TYR A 57 0.06 -1.81 25.31
N ARG A 58 1.07 -2.69 25.21
CA ARG A 58 1.59 -3.47 26.34
C ARG A 58 3.10 -3.50 26.25
N ILE A 59 3.77 -3.53 27.41
CA ILE A 59 5.24 -3.48 27.48
C ILE A 59 5.93 -4.57 26.63
N SER A 60 5.26 -5.70 26.40
CA SER A 60 5.78 -6.84 25.64
C SER A 60 5.30 -6.94 24.18
N ASP A 61 4.49 -6.00 23.68
CA ASP A 61 3.98 -6.06 22.32
C ASP A 61 4.65 -5.05 21.37
N GLU A 62 4.67 -5.40 20.08
CA GLU A 62 5.09 -4.49 19.01
C GLU A 62 3.95 -3.55 18.57
N LEU A 63 2.94 -3.37 19.43
CA LEU A 63 1.75 -2.58 19.13
C LEU A 63 1.86 -1.20 19.77
N TRP A 64 1.69 -0.19 18.94
CA TRP A 64 1.88 1.19 19.34
C TRP A 64 0.56 1.94 19.37
N MET A 65 0.39 2.84 20.33
CA MET A 65 -0.71 3.80 20.39
C MET A 65 -0.13 5.21 20.38
N TYR A 66 -0.90 6.17 19.90
CA TYR A 66 -0.59 7.58 20.06
C TYR A 66 -1.63 8.20 20.99
N LEU A 67 -1.18 8.77 22.11
CA LEU A 67 -2.04 9.51 23.02
C LEU A 67 -2.12 10.94 22.55
N GLU A 68 -3.33 11.45 22.35
CA GLU A 68 -3.57 12.83 21.97
C GLU A 68 -3.39 13.78 23.16
N GLU A 69 -3.62 15.08 22.98
CA GLU A 69 -3.49 16.09 24.04
C GLU A 69 -4.40 15.80 25.26
N SER A 70 -5.53 15.14 25.03
CA SER A 70 -6.44 14.71 26.09
C SER A 70 -5.89 13.58 26.96
N GLY A 71 -4.84 12.88 26.50
CA GLY A 71 -4.34 11.63 27.08
C GLY A 71 -5.11 10.38 26.61
N LEU A 72 -6.10 10.55 25.75
CA LEU A 72 -6.85 9.46 25.13
C LEU A 72 -6.13 8.97 23.87
N PRO A 73 -6.30 7.69 23.51
CA PRO A 73 -5.73 7.16 22.28
C PRO A 73 -6.36 7.78 21.04
N ALA A 74 -5.54 7.98 20.01
CA ALA A 74 -5.98 8.35 18.69
C ALA A 74 -6.78 7.22 18.03
N TYR A 75 -7.73 7.62 17.18
CA TYR A 75 -8.51 6.71 16.33
C TYR A 75 -8.53 7.22 14.89
N GLY A 76 -8.56 6.27 13.94
CA GLY A 76 -8.69 6.54 12.51
C GLY A 76 -7.44 7.19 11.91
N TRP A 77 -7.64 7.90 10.80
CA TRP A 77 -6.56 8.61 10.11
C TRP A 77 -6.01 9.76 10.94
N LYS A 78 -4.69 9.78 11.14
CA LYS A 78 -3.98 10.92 11.75
C LYS A 78 -2.71 11.22 10.98
N LYS A 79 -2.43 12.51 10.82
CA LYS A 79 -1.16 12.99 10.27
C LYS A 79 -0.27 13.47 11.41
N LEU A 80 0.83 12.76 11.65
CA LEU A 80 1.76 13.03 12.75
C LEU A 80 3.15 13.22 12.15
N SER A 81 3.80 14.35 12.46
CA SER A 81 5.16 14.67 11.98
C SER A 81 5.35 14.47 10.47
N GLY A 82 4.33 14.81 9.67
CA GLY A 82 4.36 14.70 8.20
C GLY A 82 3.89 13.36 7.63
N ASN A 83 3.79 12.30 8.43
CA ASN A 83 3.38 10.96 8.00
C ASN A 83 1.92 10.66 8.34
N TRP A 84 1.26 9.86 7.51
CA TRP A 84 -0.09 9.36 7.79
C TRP A 84 -0.02 8.04 8.54
N TYR A 85 -0.89 7.90 9.53
CA TYR A 85 -1.09 6.71 10.34
C TYR A 85 -2.58 6.41 10.38
N TYR A 86 -2.92 5.15 10.61
CA TYR A 86 -4.29 4.76 10.94
C TYR A 86 -4.28 4.05 12.28
N PHE A 87 -5.17 4.46 13.18
CA PHE A 87 -5.36 3.84 14.49
C PHE A 87 -6.68 3.07 14.52
N CYS A 88 -6.66 1.83 15.00
CA CYS A 88 -7.81 0.92 15.01
C CYS A 88 -9.00 1.56 15.73
N THR A 89 -10.10 1.81 15.01
CA THR A 89 -11.27 2.51 15.57
C THR A 89 -12.20 1.56 16.32
N PRO A 90 -13.01 2.05 17.27
CA PRO A 90 -13.99 1.23 17.97
C PRO A 90 -14.98 0.53 17.01
N GLU A 91 -15.30 1.16 15.88
CA GLU A 91 -16.32 0.71 14.93
C GLU A 91 -15.83 -0.39 13.97
N MET A 92 -14.52 -0.60 13.84
CA MET A 92 -13.97 -1.68 13.02
C MET A 92 -14.40 -3.05 13.57
N ARG A 93 -15.16 -3.84 12.78
CA ARG A 93 -15.64 -5.18 13.16
C ARG A 93 -14.97 -6.28 12.32
N GLU A 94 -14.31 -7.21 13.02
CA GLU A 94 -14.08 -8.65 12.74
C GLU A 94 -13.63 -9.17 11.34
N GLU A 95 -12.66 -8.56 10.66
CA GLU A 95 -11.82 -9.32 9.71
C GLU A 95 -10.36 -9.50 10.17
N SER A 96 -10.08 -9.18 11.44
CA SER A 96 -8.88 -9.62 12.16
C SER A 96 -9.07 -9.43 13.69
N ASP A 97 -9.44 -10.48 14.42
CA ASP A 97 -9.69 -10.49 15.87
C ASP A 97 -8.46 -10.20 16.77
N ARG A 98 -7.44 -9.48 16.27
CA ARG A 98 -6.15 -9.32 16.97
C ARG A 98 -5.67 -7.88 17.13
N GLN A 99 -6.33 -6.87 16.56
CA GLN A 99 -5.85 -5.49 16.66
C GLN A 99 -6.61 -4.72 17.77
N PRO A 100 -5.95 -4.39 18.90
CA PRO A 100 -6.60 -3.66 19.99
C PRO A 100 -6.99 -2.24 19.56
N LYS A 101 -8.12 -1.75 20.06
CA LYS A 101 -8.63 -0.42 19.71
C LYS A 101 -7.63 0.67 20.13
N GLY A 102 -7.38 1.63 19.25
CA GLY A 102 -6.46 2.74 19.45
C GLY A 102 -5.00 2.42 19.12
N THR A 103 -4.69 1.19 18.73
CA THR A 103 -3.35 0.83 18.24
C THR A 103 -3.19 1.20 16.77
N ALA A 104 -1.99 1.60 16.39
CA ALA A 104 -1.61 1.91 15.02
C ALA A 104 -1.54 0.62 14.18
N LEU A 105 -2.02 0.71 12.94
CA LEU A 105 -2.03 -0.41 12.01
C LEU A 105 -0.64 -0.65 11.43
N VAL A 106 -0.34 -1.93 11.16
CA VAL A 106 0.85 -2.42 10.48
C VAL A 106 0.42 -3.45 9.42
N GLY A 107 1.11 -3.49 8.28
CA GLY A 107 0.81 -4.41 7.20
C GLY A 107 -0.35 -3.96 6.31
N TRP A 108 -0.98 -4.92 5.63
CA TRP A 108 -2.09 -4.68 4.70
C TRP A 108 -3.43 -4.53 5.42
N TRP A 109 -4.15 -3.46 5.10
CA TRP A 109 -5.47 -3.19 5.64
C TRP A 109 -6.41 -2.66 4.57
N LYS A 110 -7.66 -3.15 4.57
CA LYS A 110 -8.72 -2.63 3.71
C LYS A 110 -9.56 -1.63 4.49
N LEU A 111 -9.49 -0.37 4.10
CA LEU A 111 -10.16 0.76 4.73
C LEU A 111 -11.04 1.45 3.70
N ASP A 112 -12.33 1.60 3.99
CA ASP A 112 -13.31 2.26 3.11
C ASP A 112 -13.25 1.76 1.65
N GLY A 113 -13.13 0.43 1.49
CA GLY A 113 -13.10 -0.23 0.19
C GLY A 113 -11.74 -0.21 -0.54
N SER A 114 -10.72 0.46 0.00
CA SER A 114 -9.38 0.52 -0.59
C SER A 114 -8.33 -0.19 0.28
N TRP A 115 -7.36 -0.84 -0.35
CA TRP A 115 -6.22 -1.42 0.36
C TRP A 115 -5.15 -0.37 0.64
N TYR A 116 -4.58 -0.40 1.84
CA TYR A 116 -3.46 0.41 2.29
C TYR A 116 -2.40 -0.51 2.90
N TYR A 117 -1.15 -0.06 2.86
CA TYR A 117 -0.05 -0.75 3.53
C TYR A 117 0.61 0.19 4.54
N PHE A 118 0.78 -0.28 5.77
CA PHE A 118 1.48 0.43 6.83
C PHE A 118 2.80 -0.29 7.12
N GLY A 119 3.92 0.44 7.05
CA GLY A 119 5.24 -0.14 7.32
C GLY A 119 5.43 -0.50 8.80
N SER A 120 6.59 -1.07 9.14
CA SER A 120 6.94 -1.39 10.54
C SER A 120 6.99 -0.15 11.45
N SER A 121 7.21 1.04 10.88
CA SER A 121 7.09 2.32 11.60
C SER A 121 5.65 2.79 11.79
N CYS A 122 4.65 1.97 11.44
CA CYS A 122 3.21 2.27 11.38
C CYS A 122 2.82 3.36 10.35
N ALA A 123 3.79 3.95 9.65
CA ALA A 123 3.51 4.96 8.64
C ALA A 123 2.90 4.34 7.38
N MET A 124 1.86 4.98 6.85
CA MET A 124 1.21 4.62 5.60
C MET A 124 2.19 4.75 4.43
N ALA A 125 2.36 3.68 3.68
CA ALA A 125 3.23 3.65 2.52
C ALA A 125 2.60 4.33 1.30
N THR A 126 3.45 4.89 0.44
CA THR A 126 3.10 5.45 -0.87
C THR A 126 4.15 5.04 -1.90
N GLY A 127 3.85 5.20 -3.18
CA GLY A 127 4.76 4.87 -4.27
C GLY A 127 4.93 3.36 -4.48
N TRP A 128 6.04 2.98 -5.12
CA TRP A 128 6.39 1.58 -5.35
C TRP A 128 6.86 0.92 -4.06
N GLN A 129 6.25 -0.22 -3.71
CA GLN A 129 6.58 -1.01 -2.53
C GLN A 129 6.82 -2.46 -2.93
N LYS A 130 7.95 -3.02 -2.49
CA LYS A 130 8.25 -4.44 -2.67
C LYS A 130 7.98 -5.17 -1.36
N ILE A 131 6.87 -5.89 -1.30
CA ILE A 131 6.37 -6.57 -0.10
C ILE A 131 6.37 -8.05 -0.41
N ASP A 132 7.10 -8.83 0.39
CA ASP A 132 7.26 -10.28 0.23
C ASP A 132 7.63 -10.70 -1.20
N GLY A 133 8.59 -9.97 -1.78
CA GLY A 133 9.08 -10.21 -3.14
C GLY A 133 8.18 -9.68 -4.26
N THR A 134 6.96 -9.21 -3.95
CA THR A 134 5.99 -8.72 -4.94
C THR A 134 5.94 -7.19 -4.95
N TRP A 135 5.92 -6.60 -6.15
CA TRP A 135 5.78 -5.15 -6.31
C TRP A 135 4.31 -4.72 -6.31
N TYR A 136 4.03 -3.66 -5.57
CA TYR A 136 2.74 -2.96 -5.51
C TYR A 136 2.98 -1.47 -5.73
N TYR A 137 1.97 -0.77 -6.25
CA TYR A 137 2.00 0.69 -6.33
C TYR A 137 0.89 1.27 -5.45
N LEU A 138 1.29 2.03 -4.43
CA LEU A 138 0.39 2.73 -3.53
C LEU A 138 0.32 4.17 -4.03
N LYS A 139 -0.88 4.68 -4.33
CA LYS A 139 -1.05 6.04 -4.87
C LYS A 139 -0.57 7.08 -3.85
N GLY A 140 -0.51 8.36 -4.24
CA GLY A 140 -0.18 9.45 -3.31
C GLY A 140 -1.12 9.54 -2.09
N SER A 141 -2.36 9.02 -2.22
CA SER A 141 -3.31 8.89 -1.12
C SER A 141 -3.07 7.65 -0.24
N GLY A 142 -2.08 6.81 -0.54
CA GLY A 142 -1.82 5.51 0.09
C GLY A 142 -2.64 4.35 -0.45
N ALA A 143 -3.75 4.62 -1.14
CA ALA A 143 -4.60 3.56 -1.69
C ALA A 143 -3.87 2.75 -2.77
N MET A 144 -3.88 1.43 -2.65
CA MET A 144 -3.30 0.48 -3.58
C MET A 144 -3.91 0.62 -4.96
N ALA A 145 -3.06 0.73 -5.98
CA ALA A 145 -3.48 0.81 -7.36
C ALA A 145 -3.74 -0.58 -7.95
N THR A 146 -4.71 -0.63 -8.86
CA THR A 146 -4.99 -1.76 -9.74
C THR A 146 -5.12 -1.23 -11.18
N GLY A 147 -5.11 -2.14 -12.16
CA GLY A 147 -5.19 -1.80 -13.57
C GLY A 147 -3.96 -1.07 -14.11
N TRP A 148 -4.15 -0.33 -15.19
CA TRP A 148 -3.08 0.42 -15.86
C TRP A 148 -2.69 1.68 -15.08
N GLN A 149 -1.40 1.86 -14.83
CA GLN A 149 -0.85 3.02 -14.14
C GLN A 149 0.32 3.61 -14.92
N LYS A 150 0.31 4.93 -15.13
CA LYS A 150 1.42 5.65 -15.77
C LYS A 150 2.27 6.30 -14.69
N VAL A 151 3.48 5.78 -14.48
CA VAL A 151 4.40 6.23 -13.42
C VAL A 151 5.75 6.52 -14.04
N GLY A 152 6.31 7.71 -13.81
CA GLY A 152 7.62 8.10 -14.34
C GLY A 152 7.70 8.01 -15.88
N GLY A 153 6.61 8.29 -16.57
CA GLY A 153 6.53 8.22 -18.04
C GLY A 153 6.31 6.82 -18.63
N SER A 154 6.43 5.75 -17.83
CA SER A 154 6.17 4.37 -18.27
C SER A 154 4.81 3.86 -17.81
N TRP A 155 4.19 3.00 -18.60
CA TRP A 155 2.96 2.28 -18.22
C TRP A 155 3.29 0.98 -17.50
N TYR A 156 2.53 0.68 -16.47
CA TYR A 156 2.59 -0.56 -15.68
C TYR A 156 1.18 -1.13 -15.56
N TYR A 157 1.07 -2.44 -15.42
CA TYR A 157 -0.21 -3.08 -15.13
C TYR A 157 -0.17 -3.74 -13.75
N LEU A 158 -1.06 -3.32 -12.88
CA LEU A 158 -1.23 -3.86 -11.53
C LEU A 158 -2.45 -4.79 -11.59
N LYS A 159 -2.28 -6.06 -11.22
CA LYS A 159 -3.37 -7.05 -11.22
C LYS A 159 -4.46 -6.63 -10.23
N ASN A 160 -5.62 -7.30 -10.23
CA ASN A 160 -6.69 -7.01 -9.27
C ASN A 160 -6.25 -7.16 -7.81
N SER A 161 -5.26 -8.03 -7.54
CA SER A 161 -4.62 -8.16 -6.22
C SER A 161 -3.62 -7.03 -5.90
N GLY A 162 -3.44 -6.05 -6.79
CA GLY A 162 -2.42 -4.99 -6.70
C GLY A 162 -1.02 -5.40 -7.14
N ALA A 163 -0.75 -6.70 -7.28
CA ALA A 163 0.57 -7.17 -7.68
C ALA A 163 0.92 -6.74 -9.12
N MET A 164 2.09 -6.14 -9.29
CA MET A 164 2.62 -5.70 -10.58
C MET A 164 2.81 -6.89 -11.53
N ALA A 165 2.28 -6.77 -12.74
CA ALA A 165 2.43 -7.77 -13.78
C ALA A 165 3.75 -7.63 -14.54
N THR A 166 4.26 -8.77 -14.97
CA THR A 166 5.39 -8.91 -15.90
C THR A 166 5.01 -9.94 -16.98
N GLY A 167 5.78 -10.00 -18.06
CA GLY A 167 5.55 -10.92 -19.17
C GLY A 167 4.31 -10.56 -20.02
N TRP A 168 3.78 -11.57 -20.72
CA TRP A 168 2.59 -11.44 -21.56
C TRP A 168 1.32 -11.28 -20.73
N GLN A 169 0.51 -10.28 -21.05
CA GLN A 169 -0.76 -10.01 -20.38
C GLN A 169 -1.86 -9.77 -21.42
N LYS A 170 -3.00 -10.46 -21.26
CA LYS A 170 -4.19 -10.25 -22.08
C LYS A 170 -5.18 -9.39 -21.29
N VAL A 171 -5.34 -8.14 -21.70
CA VAL A 171 -6.19 -7.15 -21.01
C VAL A 171 -7.19 -6.58 -22.01
N GLY A 172 -8.49 -6.68 -21.72
CA GLY A 172 -9.55 -6.21 -22.63
C GLY A 172 -9.49 -6.84 -24.02
N GLY A 173 -9.13 -8.13 -24.11
CA GLY A 173 -8.99 -8.87 -25.37
C GLY A 173 -7.72 -8.57 -26.17
N LYS A 174 -6.87 -7.63 -25.72
CA LYS A 174 -5.62 -7.23 -26.38
C LYS A 174 -4.41 -7.78 -25.64
N TRP A 175 -3.36 -8.11 -26.37
CA TRP A 175 -2.09 -8.58 -25.80
C TRP A 175 -1.13 -7.43 -25.57
N TYR A 176 -0.47 -7.47 -24.42
CA TYR A 176 0.56 -6.53 -23.97
C TYR A 176 1.76 -7.34 -23.47
N TYR A 177 2.95 -6.77 -23.55
CA TYR A 177 4.14 -7.34 -22.92
C TYR A 177 4.70 -6.34 -21.91
N LEU A 178 4.80 -6.77 -20.66
CA LEU A 178 5.37 -6.01 -19.55
C LEU A 178 6.78 -6.55 -19.32
N LYS A 179 7.80 -5.69 -19.42
CA LYS A 179 9.21 -6.09 -19.25
C LYS A 179 9.46 -6.63 -17.84
N GLY A 180 10.64 -7.18 -17.57
CA GLY A 180 11.02 -7.63 -16.22
C GLY A 180 10.92 -6.55 -15.14
N SER A 181 11.08 -5.28 -15.52
CA SER A 181 10.86 -4.13 -14.63
C SER A 181 9.39 -3.76 -14.42
N GLY A 182 8.45 -4.45 -15.06
CA GLY A 182 7.02 -4.14 -15.11
C GLY A 182 6.62 -3.09 -16.15
N ALA A 183 7.58 -2.37 -16.74
CA ALA A 183 7.28 -1.34 -17.74
C ALA A 183 6.76 -1.96 -19.05
N MET A 184 5.64 -1.45 -19.54
CA MET A 184 5.01 -1.85 -20.79
C MET A 184 5.94 -1.61 -21.98
N ALA A 185 6.07 -2.63 -22.84
CA ALA A 185 6.87 -2.55 -24.04
C ALA A 185 6.12 -1.87 -25.20
N THR A 186 6.87 -1.17 -26.03
CA THR A 186 6.44 -0.54 -27.28
C THR A 186 7.47 -0.84 -28.37
N GLY A 187 7.07 -0.81 -29.64
CA GLY A 187 7.94 -1.12 -30.77
C GLY A 187 8.25 -2.61 -30.92
N TRP A 188 9.31 -2.91 -31.66
CA TRP A 188 9.80 -4.28 -31.87
C TRP A 188 10.45 -4.85 -30.62
N GLN A 189 10.05 -6.06 -30.24
CA GLN A 189 10.54 -6.77 -29.05
C GLN A 189 10.90 -8.21 -29.41
N LYS A 190 12.11 -8.65 -29.04
CA LYS A 190 12.52 -10.05 -29.18
C LYS A 190 12.20 -10.80 -27.90
N ILE A 191 11.22 -11.70 -27.94
CA ILE A 191 10.68 -12.40 -26.77
C ILE A 191 10.68 -13.89 -27.07
N GLY A 192 11.38 -14.68 -26.25
CA GLY A 192 11.44 -16.14 -26.45
C GLY A 192 11.98 -16.54 -27.84
N GLY A 193 12.93 -15.78 -28.39
CA GLY A 193 13.53 -16.04 -29.70
C GLY A 193 12.76 -15.48 -30.91
N SER A 194 11.49 -15.11 -30.75
CA SER A 194 10.65 -14.54 -31.81
C SER A 194 10.53 -13.02 -31.68
N TRP A 195 10.37 -12.32 -32.81
CA TRP A 195 10.09 -10.88 -32.83
C TRP A 195 8.59 -10.61 -32.78
N TYR A 196 8.19 -9.63 -31.99
CA TYR A 196 6.81 -9.14 -31.87
C TYR A 196 6.82 -7.62 -31.99
N TYR A 197 5.74 -7.04 -32.51
CA TYR A 197 5.59 -5.60 -32.57
C TYR A 197 4.44 -5.13 -31.69
N MET A 198 4.77 -4.25 -30.74
CA MET A 198 3.81 -3.57 -29.86
C MET A 198 3.60 -2.15 -30.41
N ASN A 199 2.36 -1.73 -30.65
CA ASN A 199 2.10 -0.37 -31.13
C ASN A 199 2.39 0.70 -30.06
N GLY A 200 2.19 1.99 -30.38
CA GLY A 200 2.43 3.09 -29.43
C GLY A 200 1.59 3.04 -28.14
N SER A 201 0.47 2.31 -28.15
CA SER A 201 -0.35 2.03 -26.96
C SER A 201 0.00 0.70 -26.29
N GLY A 202 1.09 0.04 -26.72
CA GLY A 202 1.57 -1.23 -26.19
C GLY A 202 0.78 -2.46 -26.63
N VAL A 203 -0.13 -2.33 -27.60
CA VAL A 203 -0.94 -3.46 -28.08
C VAL A 203 -0.17 -4.24 -29.14
N MET A 204 -0.03 -5.55 -28.92
CA MET A 204 0.60 -6.47 -29.86
C MET A 204 -0.18 -6.46 -31.18
N GLN A 205 0.54 -6.27 -32.29
CA GLN A 205 -0.01 -6.38 -33.63
C GLN A 205 0.03 -7.84 -34.09
N ALA A 206 -0.99 -8.27 -34.83
CA ALA A 206 -1.10 -9.61 -35.39
C ALA A 206 -1.84 -9.58 -36.73
N ASN A 207 -1.59 -10.57 -37.59
CA ASN A 207 -2.18 -10.73 -38.93
C ASN A 207 -2.05 -9.50 -39.82
N LYS A 208 -0.87 -8.86 -39.84
CA LYS A 208 -0.65 -7.67 -40.65
C LYS A 208 0.82 -7.41 -40.93
N TRP A 209 1.04 -6.57 -41.95
CA TRP A 209 2.34 -5.97 -42.21
C TRP A 209 2.62 -4.83 -41.22
N VAL A 210 3.87 -4.75 -40.77
CA VAL A 210 4.46 -3.67 -39.97
C VAL A 210 5.75 -3.27 -40.67
N GLY A 211 5.67 -2.22 -41.49
CA GLY A 211 6.74 -1.90 -42.44
C GLY A 211 6.93 -3.05 -43.43
N ASN A 212 8.16 -3.54 -43.58
CA ASN A 212 8.51 -4.63 -44.50
C ASN A 212 8.44 -6.03 -43.85
N TYR A 213 7.86 -6.14 -42.66
CA TYR A 213 7.78 -7.38 -41.89
C TYR A 213 6.33 -7.77 -41.69
N TYR A 214 6.02 -9.07 -41.73
CA TYR A 214 4.69 -9.57 -41.44
C TYR A 214 4.63 -10.20 -40.06
N VAL A 215 3.68 -9.79 -39.22
CA VAL A 215 3.36 -10.45 -37.94
C VAL A 215 2.18 -11.38 -38.13
N THR A 216 2.37 -12.65 -37.76
CA THR A 216 1.38 -13.73 -37.91
C THR A 216 0.21 -13.59 -36.92
N SER A 217 -0.70 -14.56 -36.91
CA SER A 217 -1.85 -14.60 -35.99
C SER A 217 -1.45 -14.72 -34.51
N SER A 218 -0.28 -15.32 -34.23
CA SER A 218 0.31 -15.36 -32.89
C SER A 218 1.01 -14.05 -32.51
N GLY A 219 1.15 -13.11 -33.45
CA GLY A 219 1.93 -11.89 -33.31
C GLY A 219 3.43 -12.08 -33.56
N ALA A 220 3.91 -13.32 -33.69
CA ALA A 220 5.30 -13.59 -34.03
C ALA A 220 5.57 -13.16 -35.47
N MET A 221 6.72 -12.52 -35.71
CA MET A 221 7.20 -12.14 -37.01
C MET A 221 7.48 -13.38 -37.86
N ALA A 222 6.93 -13.43 -39.06
CA ALA A 222 7.17 -14.49 -40.02
C ALA A 222 8.60 -14.42 -40.58
N THR A 223 9.24 -15.57 -40.78
CA THR A 223 10.53 -15.69 -41.46
C THR A 223 10.50 -16.85 -42.45
N ASN A 224 11.23 -16.70 -43.55
CA ASN A 224 11.42 -17.69 -44.62
C ASN A 224 10.12 -18.37 -45.06
N THR A 225 9.09 -17.58 -45.37
CA THR A 225 7.75 -18.11 -45.65
C THR A 225 6.95 -17.18 -46.57
N TRP A 226 5.86 -17.72 -47.12
CA TRP A 226 4.94 -16.99 -47.98
C TRP A 226 3.74 -16.46 -47.19
N ILE A 227 3.40 -15.19 -47.41
CA ILE A 227 2.24 -14.48 -46.89
C ILE A 227 1.35 -14.10 -48.08
N GLY A 228 0.45 -15.00 -48.46
CA GLY A 228 -0.28 -14.88 -49.73
C GLY A 228 0.70 -14.90 -50.90
N LYS A 229 0.74 -13.83 -51.69
CA LYS A 229 1.65 -13.68 -52.84
C LYS A 229 3.01 -13.04 -52.51
N TYR A 230 3.29 -12.76 -51.24
CA TYR A 230 4.50 -12.07 -50.81
C TYR A 230 5.41 -13.04 -50.06
N HIS A 231 6.68 -13.14 -50.43
CA HIS A 231 7.66 -13.94 -49.69
C HIS A 231 8.44 -13.08 -48.69
N VAL A 232 8.65 -13.56 -47.46
CA VAL A 232 9.60 -12.95 -46.50
C VAL A 232 10.82 -13.85 -46.35
N ASN A 233 12.02 -13.26 -46.32
CA ASN A 233 13.28 -14.00 -46.24
C ASN A 233 13.59 -14.50 -44.81
N GLU A 234 14.76 -15.10 -44.60
CA GLU A 234 15.23 -15.61 -43.30
C GLU A 234 15.24 -14.56 -42.17
N ASN A 235 15.39 -13.28 -42.53
CA ASN A 235 15.37 -12.15 -41.59
C ASN A 235 13.95 -11.56 -41.43
N GLY A 236 12.95 -12.15 -42.07
CA GLY A 236 11.55 -11.71 -42.08
C GLY A 236 11.26 -10.51 -42.98
N LEU A 237 12.24 -10.03 -43.73
CA LEU A 237 12.09 -8.91 -44.64
C LEU A 237 11.35 -9.36 -45.90
N TRP A 238 10.37 -8.58 -46.35
CA TRP A 238 9.72 -8.79 -47.65
C TRP A 238 10.77 -8.82 -48.78
N ASP A 239 10.87 -9.99 -49.41
CA ASP A 239 11.66 -10.22 -50.60
C ASP A 239 10.85 -9.84 -51.83
N LYS A 240 11.26 -8.76 -52.49
CA LYS A 240 10.59 -8.23 -53.70
C LYS A 240 11.02 -8.95 -54.98
N THR A 241 11.99 -9.87 -54.89
CA THR A 241 12.52 -10.61 -56.04
C THR A 241 11.77 -11.91 -56.31
N ARG A 242 10.85 -12.29 -55.40
CA ARG A 242 9.99 -13.47 -55.47
C ARG A 242 8.54 -13.03 -55.34
#